data_AF-A0A927PHU0-F1
#
_entry.id   AF-A0A927PHU0-F1
#
_cell.length_a   1.000
_cell.length_b   1.000
_cell.length_c   1.000
_cell.angle_alpha   90.00
_cell.angle_beta   90.00
_cell.angle_gamma   90.00
#
_symmetry.space_group_name_H-M   'P 1'
#
loop_
_entity.id
_entity.type
_entity.pdbx_description
1 polymer ?
#
loop_
_entity_poly.entity_id
_entity_poly.type
_entity_poly.pdbx_seq_one_letter_code
_entity_poly.pdbx_strand_id
1 'polypeptide(L)'
;MTRYNSKGEMTAQFTFFNDGSSNNEYGAVVDAHGNLMADDNIIYGKDFTIFGTSDNSVNAETLHGNLLGTSYTGGDNPMTYGNSALDIESKYSYEYKPRNRSEYGSIVHDNLYDKAGAAGSTDAFFNTKVRDADLFLVGSNIANAIYPGTSLKDRGRSIATAILFNWIYQSKRIRATFGK
;
A
#
# COMPACT_ATOMS: atom_id res chain seq x y z
N MET A 1 -20.86 10.49 -16.72
CA MET A 1 -20.63 11.40 -15.58
C MET A 1 -20.14 12.73 -16.10
N THR A 2 -20.69 13.83 -15.59
CA THR A 2 -20.30 15.18 -16.03
C THR A 2 -20.08 16.04 -14.80
N ARG A 3 -18.92 16.71 -14.75
CA ARG A 3 -18.59 17.66 -13.68
C ARG A 3 -18.70 19.08 -14.24
N TYR A 4 -19.26 19.96 -13.44
CA TYR A 4 -19.38 21.39 -13.74
C TYR A 4 -18.62 22.20 -12.68
N ASN A 5 -18.12 23.38 -13.04
CA ASN A 5 -17.61 24.35 -12.06
C ASN A 5 -18.76 25.16 -11.44
N SER A 6 -18.42 26.06 -10.51
CA SER A 6 -19.39 26.93 -9.83
C SER A 6 -20.12 27.92 -10.76
N LYS A 7 -19.67 28.05 -12.01
CA LYS A 7 -20.29 28.87 -13.06
C LYS A 7 -21.18 28.05 -14.00
N GLY A 8 -21.30 26.73 -13.77
CA GLY A 8 -22.09 25.83 -14.62
C GLY A 8 -21.38 25.41 -15.91
N GLU A 9 -20.09 25.71 -16.06
CA GLU A 9 -19.30 25.27 -17.21
C GLU A 9 -18.84 23.83 -16.98
N MET A 10 -18.96 22.98 -18.00
CA MET A 10 -18.49 21.61 -17.95
C MET A 10 -16.97 21.58 -17.83
N THR A 11 -16.46 20.96 -16.77
CA THR A 11 -15.02 20.81 -16.52
C THR A 11 -14.50 19.42 -16.86
N ALA A 12 -15.37 18.41 -16.87
CA ALA A 12 -15.01 17.06 -17.28
C ALA A 12 -16.25 16.24 -17.68
N GLN A 13 -16.09 15.35 -18.65
CA GLN A 13 -17.10 14.39 -19.06
C GLN A 13 -16.46 13.02 -19.23
N PHE A 14 -17.07 12.02 -18.61
CA PHE A 14 -16.62 10.63 -18.61
C PHE A 14 -17.77 9.72 -18.99
N THR A 15 -17.47 8.70 -19.79
CA THR A 15 -18.42 7.66 -20.13
C THR A 15 -17.97 6.36 -19.49
N PHE A 16 -18.90 5.69 -18.80
CA PHE A 16 -18.69 4.34 -18.32
C PHE A 16 -19.26 3.35 -19.32
N PHE A 17 -18.46 2.36 -19.70
CA PHE A 17 -18.84 1.32 -20.65
C PHE A 17 -18.46 -0.05 -20.10
N ASN A 18 -19.46 -0.91 -19.90
CA ASN A 18 -19.28 -2.32 -19.59
C ASN A 18 -20.03 -3.13 -20.66
N ASP A 19 -19.32 -3.97 -21.39
CA ASP A 19 -19.90 -4.83 -22.44
C ASP A 19 -20.13 -6.29 -21.99
N GLY A 20 -19.81 -6.62 -20.73
CA GLY A 20 -19.96 -7.97 -20.18
C GLY A 20 -18.98 -9.00 -20.77
N SER A 21 -17.96 -8.59 -21.52
CA SER A 21 -16.94 -9.51 -22.04
C SER A 21 -15.93 -9.91 -20.98
N SER A 22 -15.24 -11.04 -21.18
CA SER A 22 -14.15 -11.50 -20.31
C SER A 22 -12.97 -10.52 -20.24
N ASN A 23 -12.88 -9.58 -21.19
CA ASN A 23 -11.82 -8.57 -21.28
C ASN A 23 -12.26 -7.21 -20.71
N ASN A 24 -13.51 -7.09 -20.26
CA ASN A 24 -14.11 -5.86 -19.72
C ASN A 24 -15.16 -6.20 -18.64
N GLU A 25 -14.89 -7.26 -17.86
CA GLU A 25 -15.84 -7.80 -16.87
C GLU A 25 -16.24 -6.73 -15.84
N TYR A 26 -15.32 -5.82 -15.51
CA TYR A 26 -15.51 -4.77 -14.51
C TYR A 26 -15.98 -3.44 -15.10
N GLY A 27 -15.84 -3.23 -16.42
CA GLY A 27 -16.16 -2.00 -17.12
C GLY A 27 -14.98 -1.04 -17.26
N ALA A 28 -15.05 -0.14 -18.24
CA ALA A 28 -14.04 0.86 -18.56
C ALA A 28 -14.61 2.29 -18.49
N VAL A 29 -13.81 3.23 -18.03
CA VAL A 29 -14.06 4.67 -18.08
C VAL A 29 -13.27 5.24 -19.24
N VAL A 30 -13.94 6.01 -20.09
CA VAL A 30 -13.31 6.75 -21.18
C VAL A 30 -13.58 8.25 -21.06
N ASP A 31 -12.67 9.05 -21.57
CA ASP A 31 -12.87 10.51 -21.70
C ASP A 31 -13.90 10.84 -22.80
N ALA A 32 -14.16 12.13 -22.99
CA ALA A 32 -15.08 12.63 -24.01
C ALA A 32 -14.67 12.28 -25.47
N HIS A 33 -13.42 11.87 -25.68
CA HIS A 33 -12.86 11.48 -26.98
C HIS A 33 -12.73 9.96 -27.13
N GLY A 34 -13.17 9.18 -26.14
CA GLY A 34 -13.10 7.71 -26.16
C GLY A 34 -11.74 7.15 -25.74
N ASN A 35 -10.83 7.96 -25.21
CA ASN A 35 -9.55 7.46 -24.68
C ASN A 35 -9.78 6.77 -23.34
N LEU A 36 -9.17 5.60 -23.15
CA LEU A 36 -9.24 4.84 -21.91
C LEU A 36 -8.63 5.64 -20.75
N MET A 37 -9.42 5.87 -19.71
CA MET A 37 -9.05 6.57 -18.49
C MET A 37 -8.82 5.61 -17.32
N ALA A 38 -9.64 4.55 -17.22
CA ALA A 38 -9.50 3.51 -16.21
C ALA A 38 -10.27 2.24 -16.62
N ASP A 39 -9.67 1.07 -16.44
CA ASP A 39 -10.27 -0.26 -16.66
C ASP A 39 -10.14 -1.19 -15.43
N ASP A 40 -9.62 -0.67 -14.32
CA ASP A 40 -9.34 -1.46 -13.11
C ASP A 40 -10.44 -1.36 -12.04
N ASN A 41 -10.82 -2.53 -11.51
CA ASN A 41 -11.63 -2.80 -10.29
C ASN A 41 -12.64 -1.70 -9.91
N ILE A 42 -13.88 -1.89 -10.38
CA ILE A 42 -15.01 -1.03 -10.05
C ILE A 42 -15.81 -1.63 -8.90
N ILE A 43 -16.03 -0.85 -7.84
CA ILE A 43 -16.84 -1.26 -6.69
C ILE A 43 -18.25 -0.69 -6.85
N TYR A 44 -19.23 -1.58 -6.84
CA TYR A 44 -20.64 -1.23 -6.85
C TYR A 44 -21.18 -1.21 -5.42
N GLY A 45 -21.66 -0.05 -4.97
CA GLY A 45 -22.53 0.10 -3.81
C GLY A 45 -23.99 0.21 -4.24
N LYS A 46 -24.91 0.10 -3.28
CA LYS A 46 -26.36 0.22 -3.54
C LYS A 46 -26.72 1.55 -4.24
N ASP A 47 -25.98 2.62 -3.93
CA ASP A 47 -26.23 3.98 -4.43
C ASP A 47 -24.94 4.67 -4.96
N PHE A 48 -23.85 3.93 -5.19
CA PHE A 48 -22.61 4.51 -5.68
C PHE A 48 -21.79 3.55 -6.56
N THR A 49 -20.88 4.10 -7.36
CA THR A 49 -19.91 3.35 -8.16
C THR A 49 -18.54 4.00 -8.00
N ILE A 50 -17.55 3.24 -7.54
CA ILE A 50 -16.17 3.69 -7.36
C ILE A 50 -15.34 3.16 -8.53
N PHE A 51 -14.58 4.03 -9.18
CA PHE A 51 -13.68 3.69 -10.28
C PHE A 51 -12.22 3.65 -9.80
N GLY A 52 -11.50 2.57 -10.14
CA GLY A 52 -10.04 2.52 -10.02
C GLY A 52 -9.49 2.09 -8.67
N THR A 53 -9.82 0.88 -8.19
CA THR A 53 -9.06 0.32 -7.06
C THR A 53 -7.84 -0.48 -7.55
N SER A 54 -6.77 0.23 -7.87
CA SER A 54 -5.43 -0.38 -7.91
C SER A 54 -4.33 0.58 -7.42
N ASP A 55 -4.34 1.86 -7.81
CA ASP A 55 -3.42 2.89 -7.26
C ASP A 55 -4.16 4.17 -6.74
N ASN A 56 -5.48 4.33 -6.96
CA ASN A 56 -6.25 5.54 -6.59
C ASN A 56 -6.93 5.49 -5.20
N SER A 57 -6.67 4.48 -4.37
CA SER A 57 -7.13 4.46 -2.97
C SER A 57 -6.24 5.28 -2.04
N VAL A 58 -5.03 5.64 -2.49
CA VAL A 58 -4.00 6.35 -1.72
C VAL A 58 -3.29 7.35 -2.61
N ASN A 59 -2.66 8.38 -2.04
CA ASN A 59 -1.87 9.35 -2.81
C ASN A 59 -0.78 8.62 -3.60
N ALA A 60 -0.95 8.54 -4.92
CA ALA A 60 -0.08 7.78 -5.81
C ALA A 60 1.38 8.28 -5.80
N GLU A 61 1.61 9.55 -5.46
CA GLU A 61 2.96 10.13 -5.32
C GLU A 61 3.78 9.48 -4.20
N THR A 62 3.11 8.77 -3.27
CA THR A 62 3.72 8.11 -2.11
C THR A 62 3.94 6.61 -2.32
N LEU A 63 3.60 6.07 -3.49
CA LEU A 63 3.80 4.67 -3.83
C LEU A 63 5.21 4.41 -4.36
N HIS A 64 5.69 3.18 -4.17
CA HIS A 64 6.94 2.67 -4.77
C HIS A 64 8.25 3.38 -4.36
N GLY A 65 8.22 4.31 -3.40
CA GLY A 65 9.39 5.04 -2.89
C GLY A 65 10.25 4.28 -1.89
N ASN A 66 9.80 3.11 -1.42
CA ASN A 66 10.47 2.33 -0.39
C ASN A 66 11.52 1.35 -0.95
N LEU A 67 12.14 0.57 -0.07
CA LEU A 67 13.21 -0.37 -0.43
C LEU A 67 12.74 -1.30 -1.56
N LEU A 68 13.63 -1.54 -2.52
CA LEU A 68 13.40 -2.46 -3.64
C LEU A 68 12.20 -2.07 -4.55
N GLY A 69 11.82 -0.79 -4.55
CA GLY A 69 10.71 -0.23 -5.32
C GLY A 69 9.34 -0.66 -4.80
N THR A 70 9.26 -0.96 -3.50
CA THR A 70 8.02 -1.35 -2.82
C THR A 70 7.26 -0.12 -2.34
N SER A 71 5.99 -0.28 -2.00
CA SER A 71 5.18 0.79 -1.41
C SER A 71 5.17 0.72 0.12
N TYR A 72 5.36 -0.47 0.72
CA TYR A 72 5.32 -0.65 2.18
C TYR A 72 6.66 -1.09 2.79
N THR A 73 7.58 -1.72 2.05
CA THR A 73 8.82 -2.24 2.68
C THR A 73 9.85 -1.14 2.86
N GLY A 74 9.72 -0.30 3.88
CA GLY A 74 10.67 0.79 4.14
C GLY A 74 10.22 1.73 5.25
N GLY A 75 10.51 3.02 5.08
CA GLY A 75 10.24 4.06 6.08
C GLY A 75 9.01 4.92 5.79
N ASP A 76 8.50 4.88 4.56
CA ASP A 76 7.45 5.79 4.09
C ASP A 76 6.19 5.03 3.71
N ASN A 77 5.14 5.08 4.53
CA ASN A 77 3.87 4.43 4.21
C ASN A 77 3.07 5.23 3.16
N PRO A 78 2.24 4.58 2.32
CA PRO A 78 1.33 5.29 1.43
C PRO A 78 0.41 6.22 2.21
N MET A 79 0.19 7.44 1.71
CA MET A 79 -0.64 8.45 2.37
C MET A 79 -2.07 8.46 1.85
N THR A 80 -3.05 8.88 2.66
CA THR A 80 -4.40 9.17 2.17
C THR A 80 -4.40 10.43 1.28
N TYR A 81 -5.41 10.56 0.41
CA TYR A 81 -5.62 11.80 -0.36
C TYR A 81 -6.11 12.93 0.54
N GLY A 82 -5.62 14.15 0.31
CA GLY A 82 -6.14 15.36 0.95
C GLY A 82 -5.63 15.64 2.37
N ASN A 83 -4.72 14.82 2.89
CA ASN A 83 -4.18 15.02 4.24
C ASN A 83 -3.32 16.28 4.32
N SER A 84 -3.96 17.41 4.67
CA SER A 84 -3.29 18.51 5.35
C SER A 84 -3.06 18.08 6.80
N ALA A 85 -2.06 18.64 7.50
CA ALA A 85 -1.73 18.29 8.89
C ALA A 85 -2.88 18.54 9.92
N LEU A 86 -4.10 18.85 9.47
CA LEU A 86 -5.29 19.16 10.24
C LEU A 86 -6.41 18.11 10.12
N ASP A 87 -6.33 17.14 9.20
CA ASP A 87 -7.32 16.06 9.15
C ASP A 87 -6.97 14.95 10.16
N ILE A 88 -7.96 14.60 10.98
CA ILE A 88 -7.85 13.70 12.13
C ILE A 88 -7.88 12.21 11.68
N GLU A 89 -8.15 11.96 10.40
CA GLU A 89 -8.13 10.63 9.78
C GLU A 89 -6.70 10.25 9.36
N SER A 90 -6.33 8.98 9.54
CA SER A 90 -4.94 8.52 9.57
C SER A 90 -4.10 9.06 8.42
N LYS A 91 -2.96 9.70 8.76
CA LYS A 91 -1.94 10.20 7.83
C LYS A 91 -1.61 9.20 6.71
N TYR A 92 -1.62 7.92 7.07
CA TYR A 92 -1.29 6.80 6.21
C TYR A 92 -2.52 5.98 5.84
N SER A 93 -2.51 5.40 4.65
CA SER A 93 -3.52 4.48 4.16
C SER A 93 -2.92 3.11 3.90
N TYR A 94 -3.65 2.08 4.31
CA TYR A 94 -3.31 0.67 4.09
C TYR A 94 -4.23 0.01 3.05
N GLU A 95 -4.96 0.83 2.28
CA GLU A 95 -5.91 0.35 1.28
C GLU A 95 -5.23 -0.01 -0.05
N TYR A 96 -3.99 0.43 -0.26
CA TYR A 96 -3.23 0.04 -1.44
C TYR A 96 -2.89 -1.45 -1.39
N LYS A 97 -3.29 -2.19 -2.43
CA LYS A 97 -2.99 -3.62 -2.57
C LYS A 97 -1.68 -3.78 -3.37
N PRO A 98 -0.60 -4.26 -2.74
CA PRO A 98 0.69 -4.33 -3.41
C PRO A 98 0.70 -5.42 -4.48
N ARG A 99 1.46 -5.14 -5.54
CA ARG A 99 1.64 -6.06 -6.69
C ARG A 99 2.51 -7.26 -6.35
N ASN A 100 3.38 -7.14 -5.35
CA ASN A 100 4.32 -8.19 -4.96
C ASN A 100 3.89 -8.84 -3.64
N ARG A 101 4.00 -10.17 -3.54
CA ARG A 101 3.56 -10.88 -2.34
C ARG A 101 4.46 -10.60 -1.14
N SER A 102 5.73 -10.25 -1.38
CA SER A 102 6.68 -9.82 -0.35
C SER A 102 6.22 -8.63 0.50
N GLU A 103 5.31 -7.80 -0.02
CA GLU A 103 4.86 -6.57 0.64
C GLU A 103 3.68 -6.76 1.59
N TYR A 104 2.93 -7.87 1.51
CA TYR A 104 1.78 -8.08 2.40
C TYR A 104 2.18 -8.18 3.87
N GLY A 105 3.37 -8.73 4.15
CA GLY A 105 3.92 -8.70 5.50
C GLY A 105 4.22 -7.27 5.96
N SER A 106 4.70 -6.42 5.05
CA SER A 106 5.07 -5.03 5.32
C SER A 106 3.86 -4.18 5.69
N ILE A 107 2.70 -4.38 5.05
CA ILE A 107 1.44 -3.71 5.43
C ILE A 107 1.11 -3.92 6.92
N VAL A 108 1.16 -5.19 7.36
CA VAL A 108 0.83 -5.53 8.76
C VAL A 108 1.89 -4.98 9.70
N HIS A 109 3.18 -5.09 9.33
CA HIS A 109 4.28 -4.51 10.08
C HIS A 109 4.11 -2.99 10.29
N ASP A 110 3.88 -2.26 9.21
CA ASP A 110 3.74 -0.80 9.25
C ASP A 110 2.52 -0.38 10.05
N ASN A 111 1.39 -1.10 9.91
CA ASN A 111 0.19 -0.86 10.71
C ASN A 111 0.44 -1.05 12.22
N LEU A 112 1.28 -2.01 12.59
CA LEU A 112 1.67 -2.23 13.99
C LEU A 112 2.62 -1.13 14.50
N TYR A 113 3.50 -0.61 13.64
CA TYR A 113 4.34 0.56 13.95
C TYR A 113 3.49 1.80 14.21
N ASP A 114 2.56 2.11 13.31
CA ASP A 114 1.64 3.24 13.43
C ASP A 114 0.80 3.14 14.71
N LYS A 115 0.23 1.96 15.01
CA LYS A 115 -0.51 1.71 16.26
C LYS A 115 0.33 1.89 17.51
N ALA A 116 1.64 1.65 17.43
CA ALA A 116 2.57 1.86 18.53
C ALA A 116 3.08 3.32 18.62
N GLY A 117 2.69 4.19 17.68
CA GLY A 117 3.22 5.55 17.55
C GLY A 117 4.71 5.58 17.22
N ALA A 118 5.22 4.53 16.57
CA ALA A 118 6.63 4.35 16.23
C ALA A 118 6.90 4.87 14.81
N ALA A 119 7.91 5.73 14.63
CA ALA A 119 8.26 6.29 13.33
C ALA A 119 9.76 6.47 13.11
N GLY A 120 10.18 6.28 11.86
CA GLY A 120 11.54 6.52 11.41
C GLY A 120 12.58 5.53 11.96
N SER A 121 13.85 5.80 11.62
CA SER A 121 14.96 4.90 11.93
C SER A 121 15.21 4.73 13.43
N THR A 122 14.95 5.77 14.23
CA THR A 122 15.14 5.67 15.68
C THR A 122 14.18 4.66 16.29
N ASP A 123 12.87 4.75 16.03
CA ASP A 123 11.97 3.73 16.54
C ASP A 123 12.23 2.35 15.91
N ALA A 124 12.58 2.32 14.63
CA ALA A 124 12.94 1.08 13.95
C ALA A 124 14.11 0.33 14.60
N PHE A 125 15.08 1.00 15.22
CA PHE A 125 16.22 0.32 15.89
C PHE A 125 16.08 0.22 17.41
N PHE A 126 15.33 1.12 18.04
CA PHE A 126 15.37 1.30 19.49
C PHE A 126 14.03 1.06 20.19
N ASN A 127 12.89 1.14 19.49
CA ASN A 127 11.58 0.94 20.11
C ASN A 127 11.26 -0.55 20.27
N THR A 128 11.25 -1.02 21.51
CA THR A 128 11.01 -2.44 21.82
C THR A 128 9.54 -2.83 21.70
N LYS A 129 8.60 -1.87 21.67
CA LYS A 129 7.15 -2.14 21.55
C LYS A 129 6.79 -2.74 20.18
N VAL A 130 7.58 -2.45 19.15
CA VAL A 130 7.36 -2.91 17.77
C VAL A 130 8.21 -4.13 17.41
N ARG A 131 8.94 -4.72 18.37
CA ARG A 131 9.82 -5.86 18.12
C ARG A 131 9.09 -7.06 17.51
N ASP A 132 7.88 -7.33 17.97
CA ASP A 132 7.11 -8.48 17.50
C ASP A 132 6.55 -8.24 16.07
N ALA A 133 6.38 -6.97 15.68
CA ALA A 133 6.08 -6.60 14.29
C ALA A 133 7.27 -6.91 13.36
N ASP A 134 8.50 -6.64 13.79
CA ASP A 134 9.71 -7.00 13.02
C ASP A 134 9.80 -8.52 12.83
N LEU A 135 9.56 -9.29 13.89
CA LEU A 135 9.59 -10.75 13.84
C LEU A 135 8.52 -11.31 12.91
N PHE A 136 7.31 -10.74 12.95
CA PHE A 136 6.24 -11.08 12.01
C PHE A 136 6.70 -10.85 10.56
N LEU A 137 7.27 -9.68 10.26
CA LEU A 137 7.72 -9.34 8.90
C LEU A 137 8.79 -10.32 8.39
N VAL A 138 9.71 -10.74 9.25
CA VAL A 138 10.70 -11.79 8.95
C VAL A 138 10.00 -13.10 8.59
N GLY A 139 9.07 -13.56 9.43
CA GLY A 139 8.33 -14.80 9.21
C GLY A 139 7.52 -14.78 7.91
N SER A 140 6.78 -13.70 7.65
CA SER A 140 5.98 -13.54 6.43
C SER A 140 6.84 -13.59 5.17
N ASN A 141 8.02 -12.97 5.19
CA ASN A 141 8.91 -12.97 4.04
C ASN A 141 9.62 -14.31 3.84
N ILE A 142 10.00 -15.01 4.90
CA ILE A 142 10.51 -16.39 4.79
C ILE A 142 9.44 -17.29 4.16
N ALA A 143 8.20 -17.20 4.64
CA ALA A 143 7.07 -17.97 4.09
C ALA A 143 6.82 -17.66 2.61
N ASN A 144 6.90 -16.38 2.21
CA ASN A 144 6.78 -16.01 0.80
C ASN A 144 7.95 -16.54 -0.05
N ALA A 145 9.17 -16.49 0.46
CA ALA A 145 10.37 -16.92 -0.26
C ALA A 145 10.34 -18.42 -0.61
N ILE A 146 9.79 -19.27 0.26
CA ILE A 146 9.67 -20.72 0.04
C ILE A 146 8.39 -21.14 -0.69
N TYR A 147 7.47 -20.20 -0.95
CA TYR A 147 6.22 -20.54 -1.61
C TYR A 147 6.45 -20.90 -3.09
N PRO A 148 5.90 -22.04 -3.59
CA PRO A 148 6.17 -22.52 -4.94
C PRO A 148 5.81 -21.55 -6.07
N GLY A 149 4.76 -20.75 -5.89
CA GLY A 149 4.29 -19.77 -6.90
C GLY A 149 4.98 -18.40 -6.87
N THR A 150 5.96 -18.19 -6.00
CA THR A 150 6.64 -16.88 -5.88
C THR A 150 7.69 -16.72 -6.98
N SER A 151 7.62 -15.62 -7.73
CA SER A 151 8.61 -15.30 -8.77
C SER A 151 10.02 -15.14 -8.21
N LEU A 152 11.06 -15.40 -9.02
CA LEU A 152 12.46 -15.28 -8.56
C LEU A 152 12.78 -13.87 -8.05
N LYS A 153 12.26 -12.83 -8.71
CA LYS A 153 12.42 -11.43 -8.30
C LYS A 153 11.77 -11.19 -6.93
N ASP A 154 10.57 -11.70 -6.71
CA ASP A 154 9.85 -11.53 -5.43
C ASP A 154 10.48 -12.35 -4.29
N ARG A 155 11.01 -13.55 -4.59
CA ARG A 155 11.85 -14.31 -3.63
C ARG A 155 13.07 -13.52 -3.20
N GLY A 156 13.77 -12.89 -4.15
CA GLY A 156 14.92 -12.03 -3.87
C GLY A 156 14.56 -10.88 -2.93
N ARG A 157 13.42 -10.22 -3.18
CA ARG A 157 12.90 -9.18 -2.27
C ARG A 157 12.62 -9.73 -0.88
N SER A 158 11.90 -10.85 -0.80
CA SER A 158 11.59 -11.45 0.50
C SER A 158 12.82 -11.87 1.30
N ILE A 159 13.83 -12.45 0.67
CA ILE A 159 15.08 -12.81 1.35
C ILE A 159 15.79 -11.55 1.87
N ALA A 160 15.89 -10.50 1.05
CA ALA A 160 16.52 -9.25 1.46
C ALA A 160 15.78 -8.60 2.65
N THR A 161 14.45 -8.54 2.60
CA THR A 161 13.61 -8.04 3.70
C THR A 161 13.80 -8.87 4.97
N ALA A 162 13.76 -10.20 4.87
CA ALA A 162 13.91 -11.08 6.03
C ALA A 162 15.29 -10.92 6.70
N ILE A 163 16.36 -10.78 5.92
CA ILE A 163 17.71 -10.55 6.46
C ILE A 163 17.79 -9.22 7.21
N LEU A 164 17.33 -8.12 6.58
CA LEU A 164 17.38 -6.79 7.16
C LEU A 164 16.57 -6.70 8.46
N PHE A 165 15.32 -7.15 8.44
CA PHE A 165 14.44 -7.05 9.60
C PHE A 165 14.79 -8.06 10.70
N ASN A 166 15.41 -9.20 10.37
CA ASN A 166 15.97 -10.07 11.40
C ASN A 166 17.13 -9.38 12.13
N TRP A 167 18.00 -8.64 11.42
CA TRP A 167 19.06 -7.87 12.07
C TRP A 167 18.51 -6.77 13.00
N ILE A 168 17.46 -6.07 12.56
CA ILE A 168 16.73 -5.08 13.39
C ILE A 168 16.14 -5.74 14.64
N TYR A 169 15.42 -6.86 14.46
CA TYR A 169 14.82 -7.64 15.54
C TYR A 169 15.88 -8.09 16.58
N GLN A 170 17.00 -8.66 16.13
CA GLN A 170 18.08 -9.11 17.03
C GLN A 170 18.69 -7.94 17.80
N SER A 171 18.86 -6.78 17.15
CA SER A 171 19.36 -5.55 17.80
C SER A 171 18.45 -5.12 18.95
N LYS A 172 17.13 -5.13 18.75
CA LYS A 172 16.14 -4.87 19.82
C LYS A 172 16.17 -5.94 20.90
N ARG A 173 16.31 -7.23 20.53
CA ARG A 173 16.37 -8.36 21.47
C ARG A 173 17.56 -8.23 22.42
N ILE A 174 18.75 -7.97 21.90
CA ILE A 174 19.97 -7.79 22.69
C ILE A 174 19.80 -6.62 23.67
N ARG A 175 19.28 -5.48 23.21
CA ARG A 175 19.02 -4.31 24.08
C ARG A 175 18.01 -4.61 25.18
N ALA A 176 16.93 -5.34 24.89
CA ALA A 176 15.97 -5.73 25.91
C ALA A 176 16.58 -6.66 26.99
N THR A 177 17.57 -7.46 26.61
CA THR A 177 18.27 -8.39 27.52
C THR A 177 19.36 -7.70 28.36
N PHE A 178 20.14 -6.79 27.76
CA PHE A 178 21.34 -6.19 28.38
C PHE A 178 21.21 -4.72 28.75
N GLY A 179 20.15 -4.03 28.32
CA GLY A 179 19.89 -2.61 28.59
C GLY A 179 19.06 -2.34 29.83
N LYS A 180 19.13 -3.23 30.82
CA LYS A 180 18.62 -2.99 32.18
C LYS A 180 19.76 -2.57 33.09
#